data_AF-A0A3P7D8E8-F1
#
_entry.id   AF-A0A3P7D8E8-F1
#
_cell.length_a   1.000
_cell.length_b   1.000
_cell.length_c   1.000
_cell.angle_alpha   90.00
_cell.angle_beta   90.00
_cell.angle_gamma   90.00
#
_symmetry.space_group_name_H-M   'P 1'
#
loop_
_entity.id
_entity.type
_entity.pdbx_description
1 polymer ?
#
loop_
_entity_poly.entity_id
_entity_poly.type
_entity_poly.pdbx_seq_one_letter_code
_entity_poly.pdbx_strand_id
1 'polypeptide(L)'
;MPCLPQGINDRLMSLRLPLLGDQFATIMSAYAPTMTCSDAVKVKFYEDLHALPATVLKAEKLIVLGDFNAHVGTDRASWIGVLVPHGLGSCNDNGLFLLRTFEFSKQITQKPENLHAPDNNATMETRWCPLRNGIQSTTLEVLGRARRQHQDLFDDNDANISNLLAEKNRLHKAYMDLRTDATKAAFFRCRCLVQQRLREMQDAWMIRKAEEIQEYADRNEINNFFTVIYSRLPNS
;
A
#
# COMPACT_ATOMS: atom_id res chain seq x y z
N MET A 1 -19.61 -3.03 -14.98
CA MET A 1 -18.55 -2.04 -15.29
C MET A 1 -18.14 -1.39 -13.98
N PRO A 2 -16.84 -1.33 -13.63
CA PRO A 2 -16.38 -0.59 -12.47
C PRO A 2 -16.69 0.90 -12.63
N CYS A 3 -17.09 1.57 -11.54
CA CYS A 3 -17.32 3.00 -11.56
C CYS A 3 -15.97 3.73 -11.60
N LEU A 4 -15.92 4.91 -12.22
CA LEU A 4 -14.74 5.75 -12.11
C LEU A 4 -14.54 6.16 -10.64
N PRO A 5 -13.28 6.30 -10.19
CA PRO A 5 -13.01 6.82 -8.86
C PRO A 5 -13.62 8.23 -8.69
N GLN A 6 -14.27 8.46 -7.56
CA GLN A 6 -14.91 9.73 -7.23
C GLN A 6 -14.17 10.40 -6.07
N GLY A 7 -13.70 11.63 -6.28
CA GLY A 7 -13.20 12.48 -5.21
C GLY A 7 -14.35 12.98 -4.33
N ILE A 8 -14.23 12.80 -3.02
CA ILE A 8 -15.20 13.28 -2.02
C ILE A 8 -14.70 14.62 -1.47
N ASN A 9 -13.42 14.67 -1.12
CA ASN A 9 -12.68 15.88 -0.81
C ASN A 9 -11.19 15.66 -1.17
N ASP A 10 -10.32 16.63 -0.88
CA ASP A 10 -8.89 16.56 -1.20
C ASP A 10 -8.15 15.35 -0.58
N ARG A 11 -8.78 14.65 0.37
CA ARG A 11 -8.18 13.59 1.19
C ARG A 11 -8.98 12.29 1.21
N LEU A 12 -10.16 12.27 0.62
CA LEU A 12 -11.09 11.14 0.61
C LEU A 12 -11.56 10.89 -0.81
N MET A 13 -11.47 9.64 -1.23
CA MET A 13 -11.86 9.17 -2.55
C MET A 13 -12.61 7.85 -2.42
N SER A 14 -13.66 7.65 -3.21
CA SER A 14 -14.38 6.38 -3.28
C SER A 14 -14.23 5.73 -4.64
N LEU A 15 -14.29 4.40 -4.64
CA LEU A 15 -14.31 3.57 -5.84
C LEU A 15 -15.29 2.43 -5.60
N ARG A 16 -16.31 2.35 -6.46
CA ARG A 16 -17.31 1.28 -6.41
C ARG A 16 -16.93 0.19 -7.41
N LEU A 17 -16.66 -1.01 -6.88
CA LEU A 17 -16.24 -2.17 -7.64
C LEU A 17 -17.35 -3.24 -7.67
N PRO A 18 -17.70 -3.78 -8.85
CA PRO A 18 -18.53 -4.97 -8.92
C PRO A 18 -17.77 -6.17 -8.37
N LEU A 19 -18.46 -6.98 -7.56
CA LEU A 19 -18.02 -8.28 -7.08
C LEU A 19 -18.79 -9.40 -7.82
N LEU A 20 -18.39 -10.65 -7.59
CA LEU A 20 -19.09 -11.83 -8.13
C LEU A 20 -20.52 -11.90 -7.55
N GLY A 21 -21.52 -12.08 -8.44
CA GLY A 21 -22.91 -12.33 -8.04
C GLY A 21 -23.72 -11.09 -7.63
N ASP A 22 -23.80 -10.08 -8.50
CA ASP A 22 -24.58 -8.83 -8.34
C ASP A 22 -24.30 -8.05 -7.03
N GLN A 23 -23.16 -8.33 -6.40
CA GLN A 23 -22.67 -7.61 -5.23
C GLN A 23 -21.73 -6.50 -5.66
N PHE A 24 -21.64 -5.45 -4.84
CA PHE A 24 -20.66 -4.38 -5.02
C PHE A 24 -19.85 -4.20 -3.73
N ALA A 25 -18.60 -3.79 -3.90
CA ALA A 25 -17.77 -3.28 -2.83
C ALA A 25 -17.50 -1.79 -3.07
N THR A 26 -17.72 -0.97 -2.05
CA THR A 26 -17.25 0.41 -2.05
C THR A 26 -15.92 0.47 -1.31
N ILE A 27 -14.87 0.79 -2.05
CA ILE A 27 -13.55 1.08 -1.52
C ILE A 27 -13.46 2.58 -1.24
N MET A 28 -13.00 2.92 -0.06
CA MET A 28 -12.70 4.28 0.34
C MET A 28 -11.21 4.42 0.57
N SER A 29 -10.55 5.27 -0.21
CA SER A 29 -9.17 5.66 0.01
C SER A 29 -9.15 6.95 0.84
N ALA A 30 -8.41 6.91 1.95
CA ALA A 30 -8.29 8.03 2.87
C ALA A 30 -6.82 8.41 3.07
N TYR A 31 -6.55 9.71 3.09
CA TYR A 31 -5.25 10.27 3.45
C TYR A 31 -5.42 11.25 4.60
N ALA A 32 -5.19 10.76 5.82
CA ALA A 32 -5.45 11.55 7.01
C ALA A 32 -4.43 12.68 7.20
N PRO A 33 -4.80 13.76 7.92
CA PRO A 33 -3.87 14.81 8.30
C PRO A 33 -2.65 14.30 9.07
N THR A 34 -1.51 14.95 8.82
CA THR A 34 -0.28 14.73 9.59
C THR A 34 -0.46 15.15 11.04
N MET A 35 0.43 14.69 11.92
CA MET A 35 0.38 15.06 13.34
C MET A 35 0.52 16.56 13.59
N THR A 36 1.19 17.27 12.69
CA THR A 36 1.43 18.71 12.75
C THR A 36 0.22 19.55 12.29
N CYS A 37 -0.81 18.94 11.69
CA CYS A 37 -2.04 19.65 11.33
C CYS A 37 -2.82 20.07 12.58
N SER A 38 -3.56 21.18 12.48
CA SER A 38 -4.40 21.66 13.58
C SER A 38 -5.53 20.69 13.92
N ASP A 39 -6.00 20.72 15.17
CA ASP A 39 -7.06 19.84 15.64
C ASP A 39 -8.36 20.05 14.85
N ALA A 40 -8.66 21.28 14.43
CA ALA A 40 -9.82 21.56 13.58
C ALA A 40 -9.78 20.80 12.24
N VAL A 41 -8.59 20.65 11.64
CA VAL A 41 -8.42 19.88 10.40
C VAL A 41 -8.56 18.38 10.65
N LYS A 42 -8.01 17.88 11.77
CA LYS A 42 -8.17 16.48 12.18
C LYS A 42 -9.62 16.13 12.45
N VAL A 43 -10.29 16.89 13.31
CA VAL A 43 -11.70 16.69 13.68
C VAL A 43 -12.57 16.67 12.44
N LYS A 44 -12.45 17.69 11.56
CA LYS A 44 -13.22 17.73 10.32
C LYS A 44 -13.00 16.51 9.43
N PHE A 45 -11.74 16.08 9.26
CA PHE A 45 -11.44 14.88 8.47
C PHE A 45 -12.10 13.62 9.03
N TYR A 46 -12.06 13.42 10.35
CA TYR A 46 -12.68 12.24 10.97
C TYR A 46 -14.21 12.31 11.04
N GLU A 47 -14.79 13.51 11.08
CA GLU A 47 -16.23 13.74 10.90
C GLU A 47 -16.68 13.38 9.48
N ASP A 48 -15.97 13.89 8.46
CA ASP A 48 -16.21 13.54 7.06
C ASP A 48 -16.09 12.02 6.87
N LEU A 49 -15.04 11.40 7.44
CA LEU A 49 -14.84 9.95 7.39
C LEU A 49 -15.98 9.16 8.06
N HIS A 50 -16.47 9.65 9.21
CA HIS A 50 -17.56 9.01 9.95
C HIS A 50 -18.91 9.11 9.21
N ALA A 51 -19.14 10.17 8.43
CA ALA A 51 -20.37 10.36 7.68
C ALA A 51 -20.47 9.45 6.44
N LEU A 52 -19.33 8.96 5.93
CA LEU A 52 -19.28 8.27 4.65
C LEU A 52 -19.91 6.88 4.58
N PRO A 53 -19.85 6.02 5.62
CA PRO A 53 -20.60 4.77 5.61
C PRO A 53 -22.11 4.95 5.38
N ALA A 54 -22.68 6.12 5.71
CA ALA A 54 -24.10 6.41 5.48
C ALA A 54 -24.45 6.63 3.99
N THR A 55 -23.46 6.95 3.14
CA THR A 55 -23.66 7.12 1.70
C THR A 55 -23.53 5.82 0.91
N VAL A 56 -22.96 4.79 1.53
CA VAL A 56 -22.78 3.46 0.93
C VAL A 56 -24.09 2.68 1.02
N LEU A 57 -24.52 2.09 -0.09
CA LEU A 57 -25.74 1.27 -0.11
C LEU A 57 -25.61 0.12 0.88
N LYS A 58 -26.64 -0.09 1.70
CA LYS A 58 -26.65 -1.06 2.82
C LYS A 58 -26.35 -2.51 2.44
N ALA A 59 -26.44 -2.85 1.14
CA ALA A 59 -26.14 -4.16 0.58
C ALA A 59 -24.69 -4.32 0.10
N GLU A 60 -23.89 -3.25 0.11
CA GLU A 60 -22.51 -3.25 -0.36
C GLU A 60 -21.51 -3.53 0.76
N LYS A 61 -20.39 -4.14 0.38
CA LYS A 61 -19.25 -4.31 1.29
C LYS A 61 -18.43 -3.03 1.30
N LEU A 62 -18.30 -2.38 2.46
CA LEU A 62 -17.45 -1.21 2.62
C LEU A 62 -16.03 -1.62 3.03
N ILE A 63 -15.03 -1.10 2.33
CA ILE A 63 -13.62 -1.27 2.68
C ILE A 63 -12.99 0.11 2.77
N VAL A 64 -12.58 0.51 3.97
CA VAL A 64 -11.84 1.77 4.17
C VAL A 64 -10.36 1.46 4.29
N LEU A 65 -9.54 2.11 3.47
CA LEU A 65 -8.11 1.89 3.35
C LEU A 65 -7.37 3.19 3.04
N GLY A 66 -6.06 3.20 3.21
CA GLY A 66 -5.23 4.37 2.98
C GLY A 66 -4.29 4.64 4.16
N ASP A 67 -3.69 5.82 4.16
CA ASP A 67 -2.76 6.23 5.21
C ASP A 67 -3.48 7.14 6.20
N PHE A 68 -3.73 6.61 7.40
CA PHE A 68 -4.39 7.33 8.46
C PHE A 68 -3.42 8.14 9.35
N ASN A 69 -2.11 8.09 9.08
CA ASN A 69 -1.11 8.71 9.95
C ASN A 69 -1.30 8.33 11.44
N ALA A 70 -1.85 7.13 11.68
CA ALA A 70 -2.38 6.69 12.96
C ALA A 70 -1.50 5.59 13.54
N HIS A 71 -1.09 5.77 14.79
CA HIS A 71 -0.57 4.72 15.63
C HIS A 71 -1.67 4.34 16.60
N VAL A 72 -2.18 3.12 16.50
CA VAL A 72 -3.28 2.62 17.35
C VAL A 72 -2.78 1.89 18.60
N GLY A 73 -1.46 1.76 18.74
CA GLY A 73 -0.82 1.10 19.88
C GLY A 73 -0.96 -0.42 19.88
N THR A 74 -0.72 -1.02 21.05
CA THR A 74 -0.66 -2.49 21.26
C THR A 74 -1.84 -3.06 22.05
N ASP A 75 -2.82 -2.23 22.43
CA ASP A 75 -3.95 -2.63 23.29
C ASP A 75 -5.00 -3.45 22.52
N ARG A 76 -4.61 -4.69 22.17
CA ARG A 76 -5.51 -5.66 21.55
C ARG A 76 -6.61 -6.11 22.49
N ALA A 77 -6.38 -6.12 23.80
CA ALA A 77 -7.36 -6.61 24.78
C ALA A 77 -8.64 -5.78 24.72
N SER A 78 -8.51 -4.46 24.60
CA SER A 78 -9.65 -3.54 24.46
C SER A 78 -10.28 -3.53 23.06
N TRP A 79 -9.55 -4.00 22.03
CA TRP A 79 -9.96 -3.89 20.61
C TRP A 79 -9.91 -5.22 19.84
N ILE A 80 -10.38 -6.30 20.48
CA ILE A 80 -10.47 -7.62 19.85
C ILE A 80 -11.35 -7.55 18.59
N GLY A 81 -10.83 -8.05 17.47
CA GLY A 81 -11.51 -8.07 16.17
C GLY A 81 -11.36 -6.78 15.35
N VAL A 82 -10.81 -5.70 15.94
CA VAL A 82 -10.52 -4.43 15.25
C VAL A 82 -9.01 -4.30 15.03
N LEU A 83 -8.19 -4.60 16.04
CA LEU A 83 -6.74 -4.53 15.94
C LEU A 83 -6.10 -5.85 15.53
N VAL A 84 -5.16 -5.76 14.57
CA VAL A 84 -4.34 -6.87 14.09
C VAL A 84 -3.19 -7.13 15.08
N PRO A 85 -2.64 -8.37 15.19
CA PRO A 85 -1.63 -8.73 16.19
C PRO A 85 -0.27 -7.99 16.16
N HIS A 86 -0.11 -6.97 15.30
CA HIS A 86 1.18 -6.33 15.00
C HIS A 86 1.19 -4.82 15.25
N GLY A 87 0.34 -4.33 16.15
CA GLY A 87 0.45 -2.97 16.67
C GLY A 87 1.84 -2.70 17.27
N LEU A 88 2.38 -1.52 17.04
CA LEU A 88 3.69 -1.07 17.54
C LEU A 88 3.52 0.31 18.19
N GLY A 89 4.23 0.54 19.30
CA GLY A 89 4.24 1.82 20.00
C GLY A 89 2.98 2.09 20.84
N SER A 90 2.80 3.34 21.24
CA SER A 90 1.63 3.86 21.93
C SER A 90 0.61 4.44 20.94
N CYS A 91 -0.65 4.55 21.36
CA CYS A 91 -1.67 5.22 20.56
C CYS A 91 -1.34 6.72 20.43
N ASN A 92 -1.43 7.29 19.22
CA ASN A 92 -1.33 8.73 18.98
C ASN A 92 -2.71 9.35 18.76
N ASP A 93 -2.82 10.68 18.69
CA ASP A 93 -4.12 11.37 18.57
C ASP A 93 -4.94 10.89 17.35
N ASN A 94 -4.26 10.70 16.22
CA ASN A 94 -4.89 10.15 15.01
C ASN A 94 -5.39 8.72 15.24
N GLY A 95 -4.64 7.88 15.96
CA GLY A 95 -5.08 6.56 16.39
C GLY A 95 -6.32 6.60 17.25
N LEU A 96 -6.41 7.55 18.18
CA LEU A 96 -7.60 7.72 19.02
C LEU A 96 -8.82 8.15 18.21
N PHE A 97 -8.66 9.12 17.31
CA PHE A 97 -9.73 9.53 16.40
C PHE A 97 -10.20 8.38 15.51
N LEU A 98 -9.25 7.62 14.94
CA LEU A 98 -9.54 6.47 14.09
C LEU A 98 -10.34 5.40 14.84
N LEU A 99 -9.87 5.03 16.04
CA LEU A 99 -10.54 4.04 16.89
C LEU A 99 -11.96 4.49 17.25
N ARG A 100 -12.16 5.77 17.60
CA ARG A 100 -13.47 6.34 17.92
C ARG A 100 -14.44 6.30 16.74
N THR A 101 -13.96 6.63 15.54
CA THR A 101 -14.75 6.57 14.30
C THR A 101 -15.26 5.15 14.03
N PHE A 102 -14.45 4.12 14.30
CA PHE A 102 -14.83 2.72 14.07
C PHE A 102 -15.53 2.04 15.26
N GLU A 103 -15.40 2.56 16.48
CA GLU A 103 -16.16 2.09 17.64
C GLU A 103 -17.65 2.38 17.50
N PHE A 104 -17.98 3.56 16.96
CA PHE A 104 -19.37 3.97 16.73
C PHE A 104 -20.02 3.15 15.59
N SER A 105 -19.26 2.83 14.53
CA SER A 105 -19.76 2.01 13.41
C SER A 105 -20.01 0.55 13.80
N LYS A 106 -19.32 0.02 14.82
CA LYS A 106 -19.58 -1.29 15.42
C LYS A 106 -20.99 -1.40 16.02
N GLN A 107 -21.57 -0.30 16.55
CA GLN A 107 -22.94 -0.31 17.08
C GLN A 107 -24.02 -0.33 15.99
N ILE A 108 -23.70 0.10 14.76
CA ILE A 108 -24.64 0.14 13.63
C ILE A 108 -24.77 -1.25 12.94
N THR A 109 -23.85 -2.18 13.24
CA THR A 109 -23.91 -3.55 12.75
C THR A 109 -24.52 -4.45 13.82
N GLN A 110 -25.75 -4.93 13.63
CA GLN A 110 -26.37 -5.94 14.49
C GLN A 110 -25.41 -7.13 14.74
N LYS A 111 -25.40 -7.61 15.99
CA LYS A 111 -24.63 -8.76 16.51
C LYS A 111 -24.39 -9.87 15.46
N PRO A 112 -23.13 -10.26 15.18
CA PRO A 112 -22.85 -11.48 14.45
C PRO A 112 -22.89 -12.66 15.43
N GLU A 113 -24.05 -12.98 15.99
CA GLU A 113 -24.19 -14.13 16.92
C GLU A 113 -24.57 -15.45 16.22
N ASN A 114 -24.55 -15.55 14.89
CA ASN A 114 -24.87 -16.81 14.20
C ASN A 114 -23.99 -17.11 12.99
N LEU A 115 -22.67 -17.16 13.16
CA LEU A 115 -21.80 -17.86 12.21
C LEU A 115 -20.81 -18.71 13.00
N HIS A 116 -21.22 -19.95 13.26
CA HIS A 116 -20.28 -21.02 13.55
C HIS A 116 -19.31 -21.10 12.35
N ALA A 117 -18.05 -20.73 12.57
CA ALA A 117 -17.02 -20.88 11.56
C ALA A 117 -16.72 -22.38 11.40
N PRO A 118 -16.77 -22.96 10.18
CA PRO A 118 -16.05 -24.19 9.93
C PRO A 118 -14.56 -23.82 9.92
N ASP A 119 -13.80 -24.51 10.76
CA ASP A 119 -12.34 -24.56 10.69
C ASP A 119 -11.93 -24.91 9.26
N ASN A 120 -11.60 -23.90 8.47
CA ASN A 120 -10.84 -24.10 7.25
C ASN A 120 -9.90 -22.91 7.10
N ASN A 121 -8.64 -23.20 7.41
CA ASN A 121 -7.48 -22.31 7.40
C ASN A 121 -7.09 -21.82 6.00
N ALA A 122 -8.05 -21.69 5.07
CA ALA A 122 -7.81 -21.05 3.79
C ALA A 122 -7.23 -19.66 4.07
N THR A 123 -5.92 -19.54 3.84
CA THR A 123 -5.07 -18.42 4.23
C THR A 123 -5.76 -17.11 3.85
N MET A 124 -5.68 -16.06 4.68
CA MET A 124 -6.30 -14.75 4.35
C MET A 124 -5.97 -14.31 2.91
N GLU A 125 -4.78 -14.65 2.42
CA GLU A 125 -4.36 -14.49 1.02
C GLU A 125 -5.39 -15.04 0.00
N THR A 126 -5.91 -16.25 0.20
CA THR A 126 -6.90 -16.89 -0.70
C THR A 126 -8.23 -16.13 -0.73
N ARG A 127 -8.63 -15.52 0.40
CA ARG A 127 -9.83 -14.66 0.47
C ARG A 127 -9.58 -13.27 -0.14
N TRP A 128 -8.34 -12.78 -0.09
CA TRP A 128 -7.93 -11.48 -0.62
C TRP A 128 -7.59 -11.49 -2.13
N CYS A 129 -7.26 -12.66 -2.70
CA CYS A 129 -6.92 -12.80 -4.12
C CYS A 129 -7.97 -12.21 -5.08
N PRO A 130 -9.29 -12.49 -4.94
CA PRO A 130 -10.30 -11.95 -5.84
C PRO A 130 -10.35 -10.41 -5.83
N LEU A 131 -10.19 -9.82 -4.64
CA LEU A 131 -10.18 -8.37 -4.47
C LEU A 131 -8.90 -7.74 -5.06
N ARG A 132 -7.72 -8.31 -4.81
CA ARG A 132 -6.46 -7.85 -5.42
C ARG A 132 -6.54 -7.88 -6.94
N ASN A 133 -7.03 -8.98 -7.50
CA ASN A 133 -7.17 -9.15 -8.95
C ASN A 133 -8.21 -8.18 -9.53
N GLY A 134 -9.32 -7.96 -8.83
CA GLY A 134 -10.35 -7.00 -9.22
C GLY A 134 -9.84 -5.55 -9.25
N ILE A 135 -9.07 -5.15 -8.23
CA ILE A 135 -8.41 -3.84 -8.20
C ILE A 135 -7.40 -3.74 -9.35
N GLN A 136 -6.50 -4.70 -9.50
CA GLN A 136 -5.49 -4.68 -10.58
C GLN A 136 -6.12 -4.62 -11.98
N SER A 137 -7.17 -5.39 -12.22
CA SER A 137 -7.90 -5.38 -13.49
C SER A 137 -8.57 -4.03 -13.74
N THR A 138 -9.21 -3.46 -12.72
CA THR A 138 -9.87 -2.15 -12.83
C THR A 138 -8.86 -1.04 -13.05
N THR A 139 -7.74 -1.05 -12.32
CA THR A 139 -6.64 -0.10 -12.51
C THR A 139 -6.08 -0.19 -13.92
N LEU A 140 -5.91 -1.41 -14.46
CA LEU A 140 -5.44 -1.64 -15.82
C LEU A 140 -6.42 -1.12 -16.87
N GLU A 141 -7.73 -1.29 -16.66
CA GLU A 141 -8.79 -0.81 -17.56
C GLU A 141 -8.92 0.72 -17.55
N VAL A 142 -8.86 1.34 -16.37
CA VAL A 142 -9.10 2.78 -16.18
C VAL A 142 -7.85 3.63 -16.42
N LEU A 143 -6.70 3.21 -15.89
CA LEU A 143 -5.44 3.98 -15.94
C LEU A 143 -4.48 3.47 -17.02
N GLY A 144 -4.76 2.30 -17.63
CA GLY A 144 -3.84 1.64 -18.54
C GLY A 144 -2.61 1.06 -17.85
N ARG A 145 -1.74 0.39 -18.61
CA ARG A 145 -0.37 0.12 -18.13
C ARG A 145 0.43 1.40 -18.26
N ALA A 146 1.08 1.83 -17.17
CA ALA A 146 2.15 2.81 -17.28
C ALA A 146 3.22 2.28 -18.25
N ARG A 147 3.28 2.86 -19.45
CA ARG A 147 4.39 2.63 -20.38
C ARG A 147 5.51 3.56 -19.95
N ARG A 148 6.57 2.99 -19.36
CA ARG A 148 7.81 3.72 -19.12
C ARG A 148 8.34 4.17 -20.48
N GLN A 149 8.47 5.48 -20.69
CA GLN A 149 8.87 6.05 -21.98
C GLN A 149 10.41 6.08 -22.15
N HIS A 150 11.17 5.85 -21.08
CA HIS A 150 12.63 5.86 -21.08
C HIS A 150 13.20 4.72 -20.21
N GLN A 151 14.37 4.20 -20.61
CA GLN A 151 15.11 3.18 -19.88
C GLN A 151 15.59 3.74 -18.53
N ASP A 152 14.89 3.43 -17.45
CA ASP A 152 15.30 3.88 -16.11
C ASP A 152 16.19 2.82 -15.41
N LEU A 153 16.67 3.16 -14.20
CA LEU A 153 17.79 2.57 -13.44
C LEU A 153 17.73 1.05 -13.28
N PHE A 154 16.55 0.50 -13.53
CA PHE A 154 16.17 -0.85 -13.21
C PHE A 154 15.81 -1.68 -14.43
N ASP A 155 15.65 -1.11 -15.62
CA ASP A 155 15.09 -1.85 -16.77
C ASP A 155 16.01 -2.99 -17.24
N ASP A 156 17.34 -2.79 -17.26
CA ASP A 156 18.31 -3.87 -17.56
C ASP A 156 18.38 -4.95 -16.45
N ASN A 157 17.92 -4.61 -15.24
CA ASN A 157 17.96 -5.44 -14.05
C ASN A 157 16.59 -5.97 -13.62
N ASP A 158 15.52 -5.71 -14.38
CA ASP A 158 14.14 -5.95 -13.97
C ASP A 158 13.89 -7.43 -13.62
N ALA A 159 14.48 -8.36 -14.39
CA ALA A 159 14.40 -9.79 -14.10
C ALA A 159 15.11 -10.18 -12.80
N ASN A 160 16.30 -9.59 -12.54
CA ASN A 160 17.07 -9.85 -11.33
C ASN A 160 16.36 -9.27 -10.09
N ILE A 161 15.80 -8.07 -10.19
CA ILE A 161 15.02 -7.42 -9.13
C ILE A 161 13.76 -8.24 -8.85
N SER A 162 13.07 -8.69 -9.89
CA SER A 162 11.89 -9.55 -9.77
C SER A 162 12.21 -10.85 -9.05
N ASN A 163 13.33 -11.51 -9.39
CA ASN A 163 13.78 -12.73 -8.72
C ASN A 163 14.14 -12.50 -7.24
N LEU A 164 14.86 -11.42 -6.94
CA LEU A 164 15.22 -11.03 -5.57
C LEU A 164 13.97 -10.77 -4.71
N LEU A 165 12.98 -10.06 -5.29
CA LEU A 165 11.72 -9.79 -4.62
C LEU A 165 10.86 -11.05 -4.44
N ALA A 166 10.86 -11.95 -5.43
CA ALA A 166 10.15 -13.22 -5.36
C ALA A 166 10.66 -14.09 -4.20
N GLU A 167 11.98 -14.26 -4.05
CA GLU A 167 12.55 -15.05 -2.96
C GLU A 167 12.34 -14.38 -1.60
N LYS A 168 12.47 -13.05 -1.52
CA LYS A 168 12.13 -12.30 -0.30
C LYS A 168 10.68 -12.53 0.12
N ASN A 169 9.75 -12.49 -0.83
CA ASN A 169 8.33 -12.69 -0.58
C ASN A 169 8.03 -14.16 -0.19
N ARG A 170 8.73 -15.13 -0.79
CA ARG A 170 8.66 -16.55 -0.42
C ARG A 170 9.08 -16.78 1.03
N LEU A 171 10.21 -16.21 1.44
CA LEU A 171 10.71 -16.32 2.81
C LEU A 171 9.87 -15.53 3.81
N HIS A 172 9.32 -14.38 3.39
CA HIS A 172 8.35 -13.65 4.19
C HIS A 172 7.09 -14.49 4.46
N LYS A 173 6.57 -15.17 3.45
CA LYS A 173 5.43 -16.10 3.59
C LYS A 173 5.79 -17.23 4.57
N ALA A 174 6.94 -17.88 4.40
CA ALA A 174 7.38 -18.95 5.31
C ALA A 174 7.54 -18.47 6.77
N TYR A 175 8.01 -17.24 6.97
CA TYR A 175 8.08 -16.62 8.29
C TYR A 175 6.70 -16.32 8.90
N MET A 176 5.72 -15.90 8.08
CA MET A 176 4.36 -15.65 8.53
C MET A 176 3.58 -16.93 8.82
N ASP A 177 3.78 -17.98 8.02
CA ASP A 177 3.15 -19.28 8.20
C ASP A 177 3.70 -20.00 9.45
N LEU A 178 5.02 -19.91 9.70
CA LEU A 178 5.68 -20.52 10.84
C LEU A 178 6.71 -19.57 11.45
N ARG A 179 6.35 -18.90 12.55
CA ARG A 179 7.23 -17.98 13.29
C ARG A 179 8.23 -18.71 14.19
N THR A 180 9.35 -19.10 13.59
CA THR A 180 10.52 -19.64 14.32
C THR A 180 11.71 -18.71 14.16
N ASP A 181 12.71 -18.85 15.03
CA ASP A 181 13.95 -18.07 14.90
C ASP A 181 14.68 -18.35 13.58
N ALA A 182 14.57 -19.58 13.07
CA ALA A 182 15.14 -19.97 11.78
C ALA A 182 14.48 -19.25 10.59
N THR A 183 13.14 -19.25 10.52
CA THR A 183 12.40 -18.57 9.43
C THR A 183 12.53 -17.06 9.52
N LYS A 184 12.53 -16.50 10.73
CA LYS A 184 12.82 -15.09 10.99
C LYS A 184 14.21 -14.73 10.47
N ALA A 185 15.25 -15.46 10.89
CA ALA A 185 16.63 -15.20 10.46
C ALA A 185 16.80 -15.34 8.94
N ALA A 186 16.16 -16.32 8.30
CA ALA A 186 16.19 -16.49 6.85
C ALA A 186 15.58 -15.30 6.11
N PHE A 187 14.40 -14.81 6.54
CA PHE A 187 13.77 -13.63 5.96
C PHE A 187 14.63 -12.37 6.12
N PHE A 188 15.16 -12.10 7.32
CA PHE A 188 15.98 -10.91 7.56
C PHE A 188 17.31 -10.95 6.78
N ARG A 189 17.96 -12.12 6.67
CA ARG A 189 19.15 -12.30 5.82
C ARG A 189 18.84 -12.00 4.35
N CYS A 190 17.75 -12.55 3.82
CA CYS A 190 17.34 -12.28 2.45
C CYS A 190 17.00 -10.80 2.24
N ARG A 191 16.33 -10.15 3.20
CA ARG A 191 16.04 -8.71 3.15
C ARG A 191 17.32 -7.87 3.05
N CYS A 192 18.35 -8.19 3.84
CA CYS A 192 19.64 -7.51 3.76
C CYS A 192 20.32 -7.72 2.40
N LEU A 193 20.27 -8.95 1.86
CA LEU A 193 20.85 -9.28 0.56
C LEU A 193 20.14 -8.53 -0.58
N VAL A 194 18.80 -8.44 -0.55
CA VAL A 194 18.03 -7.66 -1.53
C VAL A 194 18.46 -6.18 -1.48
N GLN A 195 18.56 -5.59 -0.29
CA GLN A 195 18.99 -4.20 -0.14
C GLN A 195 20.43 -3.98 -0.62
N GLN A 196 21.33 -4.93 -0.36
CA GLN A 196 22.70 -4.86 -0.85
C GLN A 196 22.74 -4.91 -2.38
N ARG A 197 22.06 -5.87 -3.01
CA ARG A 197 22.03 -6.01 -4.47
C ARG A 197 21.43 -4.80 -5.17
N LEU A 198 20.37 -4.22 -4.60
CA LEU A 198 19.77 -3.00 -5.13
C LEU A 198 20.74 -1.81 -5.08
N ARG A 199 21.53 -1.69 -4.00
CA ARG A 199 22.60 -0.67 -3.90
C ARG A 199 23.72 -0.91 -4.91
N GLU A 200 24.20 -2.14 -5.04
CA GLU A 200 25.22 -2.49 -6.04
C GLU A 200 24.77 -2.14 -7.47
N MET A 201 23.50 -2.41 -7.81
CA MET A 201 22.92 -2.04 -9.10
C MET A 201 22.84 -0.52 -9.27
N GLN A 202 22.50 0.21 -8.21
CA GLN A 202 22.51 1.67 -8.19
C GLN A 202 23.91 2.24 -8.43
N ASP A 203 24.90 1.76 -7.67
CA ASP A 203 26.28 2.23 -7.76
C ASP A 203 26.86 1.94 -9.15
N ALA A 204 26.64 0.73 -9.67
CA ALA A 204 27.10 0.36 -11.01
C ALA A 204 26.48 1.24 -12.11
N TRP A 205 25.22 1.63 -11.95
CA TRP A 205 24.58 2.53 -12.88
C TRP A 205 25.11 3.97 -12.77
N MET A 206 25.31 4.47 -11.54
CA MET A 206 25.91 5.78 -11.28
C MET A 206 27.30 5.91 -11.89
N ILE A 207 28.12 4.85 -11.78
CA ILE A 207 29.45 4.77 -12.39
C ILE A 207 29.34 4.87 -13.92
N ARG A 208 28.51 4.04 -14.55
CA ARG A 208 28.33 4.07 -16.01
C ARG A 208 27.82 5.43 -16.51
N LYS A 209 26.93 6.08 -15.76
CA LYS A 209 26.46 7.43 -16.11
C LYS A 209 27.53 8.49 -15.94
N ALA A 210 28.35 8.41 -14.90
CA ALA A 210 29.47 9.33 -14.73
C ALA A 210 30.48 9.19 -15.89
N GLU A 211 30.78 7.96 -16.30
CA GLU A 211 31.64 7.66 -17.45
C GLU A 211 31.05 8.23 -18.76
N GLU A 212 29.75 8.03 -19.01
CA GLU A 212 29.06 8.57 -20.19
C GLU A 212 29.10 10.11 -20.22
N ILE A 213 28.83 10.76 -19.09
CA ILE A 213 28.90 12.23 -18.97
C ILE A 213 30.33 12.73 -19.20
N GLN A 214 31.33 12.04 -18.64
CA GLN A 214 32.74 12.38 -18.83
C GLN A 214 33.18 12.21 -20.29
N GLU A 215 32.72 11.15 -20.97
CA GLU A 215 33.05 10.90 -22.37
C GLU A 215 32.55 12.03 -23.31
N TYR A 216 31.33 12.54 -23.09
CA TYR A 216 30.82 13.68 -23.85
C TYR A 216 31.56 14.99 -23.54
N ALA A 217 32.02 15.15 -22.29
CA ALA A 217 32.85 16.29 -21.90
C ALA A 217 34.22 16.23 -22.60
N ASP A 218 34.86 15.06 -22.63
CA ASP A 218 36.17 14.84 -23.26
C ASP A 218 36.12 15.04 -24.79
N ARG A 219 34.97 14.73 -25.42
CA ARG A 219 34.71 14.95 -26.86
C ARG A 219 34.25 16.37 -27.20
N ASN A 220 34.07 17.25 -26.20
CA ASN A 220 33.53 18.60 -26.35
C ASN A 220 32.12 18.65 -27.00
N GLU A 221 31.31 17.62 -26.78
CA GLU A 221 29.96 17.49 -27.32
C GLU A 221 28.92 18.07 -26.34
N ILE A 222 28.94 19.39 -26.19
CA ILE A 222 28.18 20.13 -25.17
C ILE A 222 26.66 19.85 -25.25
N ASN A 223 26.10 19.71 -26.44
CA ASN A 223 24.67 19.39 -26.60
C ASN A 223 24.31 17.98 -26.08
N ASN A 224 25.18 17.00 -26.28
CA ASN A 224 24.95 15.63 -25.82
C ASN A 224 25.21 15.51 -24.32
N PHE A 225 26.21 16.23 -23.80
CA PHE A 225 26.48 16.36 -22.37
C PHE A 225 25.25 16.82 -21.58
N PHE A 226 24.63 17.93 -21.99
CA PHE A 226 23.39 18.41 -21.35
C PHE A 226 22.22 17.45 -21.55
N THR A 227 22.07 16.88 -22.75
CA THR A 227 21.00 15.90 -23.04
C THR A 227 21.04 14.71 -22.08
N VAL A 228 22.24 14.17 -21.79
CA VAL A 228 22.41 13.04 -20.87
C VAL A 228 22.12 13.44 -19.42
N ILE A 229 22.53 14.62 -18.97
CA ILE A 229 22.24 15.12 -17.62
C ILE A 229 20.74 15.31 -17.41
N TYR A 230 20.05 15.94 -18.36
CA TYR A 230 18.62 16.21 -18.26
C TYR A 230 17.74 14.99 -18.50
N SER A 231 18.28 13.91 -19.07
CA SER A 231 17.56 12.64 -19.21
C SER A 231 17.30 11.93 -17.87
N ARG A 232 17.87 12.38 -16.73
CA ARG A 232 17.85 11.54 -15.51
C ARG A 232 18.06 12.17 -14.12
N LEU A 233 17.71 13.42 -13.87
CA LEU A 233 17.52 13.83 -12.47
C LEU A 233 16.07 13.52 -12.07
N PRO A 234 15.82 12.55 -11.16
CA PRO A 234 14.48 12.35 -10.65
C PRO A 234 14.05 13.67 -9.98
N ASN A 235 12.90 14.19 -10.39
CA ASN A 235 12.26 15.32 -9.70
C ASN A 235 12.19 14.97 -8.21
N SER A 236 12.81 15.83 -7.41
CA SER A 236 12.70 15.88 -5.94
C SER A 236 11.25 15.95 -5.47
#